data_AF-A0A820DLJ6-F1
#
_entry.id   AF-A0A820DLJ6-F1
#
_cell.length_a   1.000
_cell.length_b   1.000
_cell.length_c   1.000
_cell.angle_alpha   90.00
_cell.angle_beta   90.00
_cell.angle_gamma   90.00
#
_symmetry.space_group_name_H-M   'P 1'
#
loop_
_entity.id
_entity.type
_entity.pdbx_description
1 polymer ?
#
loop_
_entity_poly.entity_id
_entity_poly.type
_entity_poly.pdbx_seq_one_letter_code
_entity_poly.pdbx_strand_id
1 'polypeptide(L)'
;MVTFMGSNVHFLEAFIENKNGYLYTRVSHDSISQLFLLPYAHDHPRLFHRQWFRAALLCAGQYCSSFEDFEEERLYLELTFLVNGYSLDFIEYHLRQFFSRFNPKSNKSMNLNRFTYLSFRQELFRYVDQQKHNMEEEQELHKHHRVIHLYYLFDWGSRCQFNEKFHKFWSDILEQDPRFKVYGLKIKLNTKHCFSSNTLLALPNTHI
;
A
#
# COMPACT_ATOMS: atom_id res chain seq x y z
N MET A 1 11.13 -40.10 24.53
CA MET A 1 10.04 -39.33 23.88
C MET A 1 10.35 -37.86 24.06
N VAL A 2 10.76 -37.17 23.00
CA VAL A 2 11.04 -35.72 23.04
C VAL A 2 9.76 -35.01 22.61
N THR A 3 9.09 -34.37 23.57
CA THR A 3 7.96 -33.49 23.34
C THR A 3 8.45 -32.22 22.63
N PHE A 4 8.18 -32.09 21.34
CA PHE A 4 8.38 -30.84 20.59
C PHE A 4 7.37 -29.81 21.09
N MET A 5 7.84 -28.80 21.84
CA MET A 5 7.07 -27.59 22.12
C MET A 5 6.88 -26.81 20.80
N GLY A 6 5.62 -26.63 20.39
CA GLY A 6 5.15 -25.68 19.37
C GLY A 6 5.88 -25.71 18.03
N SER A 7 5.46 -26.57 17.09
CA SER A 7 5.98 -26.55 15.72
C SER A 7 5.59 -25.28 14.94
N ASN A 8 4.63 -24.50 15.45
CA ASN A 8 4.16 -23.26 14.87
C ASN A 8 3.86 -22.18 15.93
N VAL A 9 3.97 -20.92 15.54
CA VAL A 9 3.67 -19.74 16.35
C VAL A 9 3.00 -18.69 15.46
N HIS A 10 1.95 -18.06 16.00
CA HIS A 10 1.39 -16.83 15.45
C HIS A 10 1.94 -15.64 16.22
N PHE A 11 2.57 -14.70 15.53
CA PHE A 11 3.08 -13.47 16.14
C PHE A 11 2.69 -12.28 15.28
N LEU A 12 1.84 -11.39 15.82
CA LEU A 12 1.20 -10.32 15.05
C LEU A 12 0.49 -10.89 13.82
N GLU A 13 0.81 -10.39 12.63
CA GLU A 13 0.29 -10.85 11.34
C GLU A 13 1.19 -11.89 10.66
N ALA A 14 2.15 -12.50 11.38
CA ALA A 14 3.03 -13.52 10.85
C ALA A 14 2.69 -14.92 11.40
N PHE A 15 2.65 -15.90 10.50
CA PHE A 15 2.65 -17.32 10.82
C PHE A 15 4.06 -17.86 10.63
N ILE A 16 4.59 -18.51 11.67
CA ILE A 16 5.94 -19.06 11.68
C ILE A 16 5.83 -20.54 12.01
N GLU A 17 6.46 -21.40 11.21
CA GLU A 17 6.46 -22.85 11.40
C GLU A 17 7.86 -23.41 11.21
N ASN A 18 8.27 -24.33 12.08
CA ASN A 18 9.50 -25.09 11.91
C ASN A 18 9.16 -26.43 11.22
N LYS A 19 9.49 -26.54 9.93
CA LYS A 19 9.33 -27.75 9.14
C LYS A 19 10.67 -28.46 9.04
N ASN A 20 10.87 -29.50 9.84
CA ASN A 20 12.07 -30.35 9.81
C ASN A 20 13.41 -29.58 9.93
N GLY A 21 13.46 -28.55 10.78
CA GLY A 21 14.66 -27.72 10.98
C GLY A 21 14.75 -26.52 10.04
N TYR A 22 13.81 -26.35 9.11
CA TYR A 22 13.71 -25.18 8.25
C TYR A 22 12.60 -24.25 8.74
N LEU A 23 12.90 -22.96 8.79
CA LEU A 23 11.95 -21.93 9.14
C LEU A 23 11.07 -21.62 7.93
N TYR A 24 9.77 -21.77 8.09
CA TYR A 24 8.73 -21.39 7.15
C TYR A 24 7.95 -20.21 7.74
N THR A 25 7.68 -19.21 6.93
CA THR A 25 7.12 -17.93 7.36
C THR A 25 6.16 -17.38 6.33
N ARG A 26 4.94 -17.03 6.72
CA ARG A 26 3.95 -16.42 5.82
C ARG A 26 3.10 -15.39 6.55
N VAL A 27 2.26 -14.68 5.79
CA VAL A 27 1.24 -13.82 6.39
C VAL A 27 0.20 -14.69 7.10
N SER A 28 -0.19 -14.30 8.30
CA SER A 28 -1.23 -14.99 9.07
C SER A 28 -2.60 -14.61 8.48
N HIS A 29 -3.27 -15.58 7.88
CA HIS A 29 -4.62 -15.42 7.37
C HIS A 29 -5.62 -15.95 8.39
N ASP A 30 -6.52 -15.10 8.89
CA ASP A 30 -7.65 -15.56 9.69
C ASP A 30 -8.76 -16.06 8.77
N SER A 31 -9.01 -17.38 8.82
CA SER A 31 -10.06 -18.05 8.05
C SER A 31 -11.48 -17.56 8.35
N ILE A 32 -11.69 -16.92 9.51
CA ILE A 32 -12.99 -16.40 9.95
C ILE A 32 -13.19 -14.96 9.46
N SER A 33 -12.10 -14.20 9.29
CA SER A 33 -12.15 -12.88 8.67
C SER A 33 -12.37 -13.01 7.17
N GLN A 34 -13.51 -12.54 6.69
CA GLN A 34 -13.87 -12.64 5.28
C GLN A 34 -12.94 -11.74 4.45
N LEU A 35 -11.92 -12.32 3.79
CA LEU A 35 -11.03 -11.63 2.85
C LEU A 35 -11.73 -11.17 1.56
N PHE A 36 -13.02 -11.51 1.40
CA PHE A 36 -13.77 -11.32 0.17
C PHE A 36 -14.48 -9.96 0.13
N LEU A 37 -13.72 -8.90 -0.17
CA LEU A 37 -14.30 -7.61 -0.51
C LEU A 37 -14.60 -7.59 -2.01
N LEU A 38 -15.84 -7.96 -2.35
CA LEU A 38 -16.31 -7.96 -3.73
C LEU A 38 -16.18 -6.54 -4.33
N PRO A 39 -15.58 -6.39 -5.53
CA PRO A 39 -15.31 -5.10 -6.16
C PRO A 39 -16.55 -4.21 -6.38
N TYR A 40 -17.74 -4.78 -6.28
CA TYR A 40 -19.02 -4.13 -6.59
C TYR A 40 -19.88 -3.83 -5.36
N ALA A 41 -19.44 -4.24 -4.16
CA ALA A 41 -20.25 -4.11 -2.94
C ALA A 41 -19.91 -2.88 -2.07
N HIS A 42 -18.91 -2.07 -2.46
CA HIS A 42 -18.44 -0.95 -1.63
C HIS A 42 -18.32 0.35 -2.44
N ASP A 43 -18.75 1.48 -1.84
CA ASP A 43 -18.92 2.80 -2.49
C ASP A 43 -17.63 3.41 -3.09
N HIS A 44 -16.45 2.90 -2.72
CA HIS A 44 -15.15 3.36 -3.25
C HIS A 44 -14.20 2.19 -3.61
N PRO A 45 -14.56 1.33 -4.57
CA PRO A 45 -13.93 0.03 -4.69
C PRO A 45 -12.49 0.14 -5.22
N ARG A 46 -12.27 0.87 -6.32
CA ARG A 46 -10.99 0.77 -7.05
C ARG A 46 -9.77 1.26 -6.27
N LEU A 47 -9.90 2.30 -5.43
CA LEU A 47 -8.76 2.85 -4.67
C LEU A 47 -8.42 1.97 -3.46
N PHE A 48 -9.43 1.57 -2.68
CA PHE A 48 -9.23 0.70 -1.52
C PHE A 48 -8.70 -0.67 -1.94
N HIS A 49 -9.24 -1.27 -3.00
CA HIS A 49 -8.78 -2.58 -3.47
C HIS A 49 -7.35 -2.56 -4.02
N ARG A 50 -6.97 -1.47 -4.72
CA ARG A 50 -5.58 -1.26 -5.15
C ARG A 50 -4.63 -1.14 -3.95
N GLN A 51 -5.04 -0.43 -2.91
CA GLN A 51 -4.23 -0.27 -1.69
C GLN A 51 -4.11 -1.61 -0.96
N TRP A 52 -5.20 -2.37 -0.87
CA TRP A 52 -5.23 -3.67 -0.21
C TRP A 52 -4.27 -4.67 -0.87
N PHE A 53 -4.32 -4.84 -2.19
CA PHE A 53 -3.40 -5.78 -2.89
C PHE A 53 -1.93 -5.41 -2.66
N ARG A 54 -1.63 -4.11 -2.73
CA ARG A 54 -0.26 -3.61 -2.53
C ARG A 54 0.21 -3.76 -1.09
N ALA A 55 -0.68 -3.52 -0.12
CA ALA A 55 -0.39 -3.71 1.29
C ALA A 55 -0.13 -5.19 1.58
N ALA A 56 -0.96 -6.09 1.04
CA ALA A 56 -0.77 -7.53 1.19
C ALA A 56 0.57 -8.01 0.63
N LEU A 57 0.96 -7.54 -0.57
CA LEU A 57 2.28 -7.83 -1.15
C LEU A 57 3.45 -7.27 -0.32
N LEU A 58 3.28 -6.08 0.28
CA LEU A 58 4.28 -5.52 1.19
C LEU A 58 4.43 -6.41 2.44
N CYS A 59 3.32 -6.78 3.09
CA CYS A 59 3.34 -7.67 4.24
C CYS A 59 3.96 -9.03 3.91
N ALA A 60 3.63 -9.60 2.75
CA ALA A 60 4.22 -10.84 2.27
C ALA A 60 5.76 -10.72 2.19
N GLY A 61 6.29 -9.66 1.58
CA GLY A 61 7.74 -9.46 1.51
C GLY A 61 8.40 -9.18 2.87
N GLN A 62 7.68 -8.59 3.82
CA GLN A 62 8.19 -8.37 5.18
C GLN A 62 8.24 -9.67 5.99
N TYR A 63 7.19 -10.48 5.94
CA TYR A 63 7.05 -11.65 6.80
C TYR A 63 7.68 -12.91 6.22
N CYS A 64 7.65 -13.09 4.90
CA CYS A 64 8.28 -14.25 4.25
C CYS A 64 9.81 -14.12 4.27
N SER A 65 10.46 -15.04 4.97
CA SER A 65 11.90 -15.07 5.16
C SER A 65 12.64 -15.71 3.98
N SER A 66 12.01 -16.65 3.28
CA SER A 66 12.54 -17.31 2.08
C SER A 66 11.84 -16.80 0.81
N PHE A 67 12.48 -17.03 -0.34
CA PHE A 67 11.89 -16.71 -1.64
C PHE A 67 10.69 -17.63 -1.93
N GLU A 68 10.81 -18.89 -1.54
CA GLU A 68 9.78 -19.91 -1.75
C GLU A 68 8.50 -19.57 -0.98
N ASP A 69 8.64 -19.15 0.27
CA ASP A 69 7.53 -18.72 1.11
C ASP A 69 6.84 -17.49 0.50
N PHE A 70 7.62 -16.53 0.01
CA PHE A 70 7.09 -15.33 -0.64
C PHE A 70 6.35 -15.65 -1.94
N GLU A 71 6.87 -16.56 -2.75
CA GLU A 71 6.20 -16.98 -3.99
C GLU A 71 4.89 -17.72 -3.73
N GLU A 72 4.85 -18.59 -2.72
CA GLU A 72 3.63 -19.26 -2.30
C GLU A 72 2.58 -18.24 -1.83
N GLU A 73 2.98 -17.29 -0.98
CA GLU A 73 2.11 -16.23 -0.49
C GLU A 73 1.64 -15.29 -1.62
N ARG A 74 2.53 -14.95 -2.56
CA ARG A 74 2.18 -14.17 -3.76
C ARG A 74 1.10 -14.87 -4.58
N LEU A 75 1.29 -16.16 -4.87
CA LEU A 75 0.31 -16.96 -5.62
C LEU A 75 -1.03 -17.05 -4.88
N TYR A 76 -0.98 -17.23 -3.55
CA TYR A 76 -2.19 -17.20 -2.72
C TYR A 76 -2.95 -15.87 -2.84
N LEU A 77 -2.25 -14.74 -2.78
CA LEU A 77 -2.85 -13.41 -2.96
C LEU A 77 -3.45 -13.24 -4.36
N GLU A 78 -2.74 -13.65 -5.41
CA GLU A 78 -3.24 -13.58 -6.79
C GLU A 78 -4.53 -14.38 -6.97
N LEU A 79 -4.53 -15.64 -6.52
CA LEU A 79 -5.71 -16.50 -6.58
C LEU A 79 -6.87 -15.92 -5.77
N THR A 80 -6.58 -15.37 -4.58
CA THR A 80 -7.60 -14.73 -3.74
C THR A 80 -8.25 -13.56 -4.49
N PHE A 81 -7.49 -12.72 -5.17
CA PHE A 81 -8.04 -11.62 -5.97
C PHE A 81 -8.80 -12.13 -7.21
N LEU A 82 -8.29 -13.14 -7.93
CA LEU A 82 -9.02 -13.71 -9.07
C LEU A 82 -10.40 -14.26 -8.65
N VAL A 83 -10.45 -15.02 -7.55
CA VAL A 83 -11.71 -15.58 -7.01
C VAL A 83 -12.67 -14.47 -6.56
N ASN A 84 -12.15 -13.31 -6.14
CA ASN A 84 -12.95 -12.13 -5.82
C ASN A 84 -13.44 -11.34 -7.04
N GLY A 85 -13.21 -11.82 -8.26
CA GLY A 85 -13.71 -11.19 -9.49
C GLY A 85 -12.83 -10.07 -10.03
N TYR A 86 -11.58 -9.95 -9.57
CA TYR A 86 -10.61 -9.04 -10.19
C TYR A 86 -10.05 -9.66 -11.47
N SER A 87 -9.86 -8.84 -12.51
CA SER A 87 -9.26 -9.28 -13.78
C SER A 87 -7.78 -9.63 -13.63
N LEU A 88 -7.29 -10.56 -14.44
CA LEU A 88 -5.86 -10.87 -14.54
C LEU A 88 -5.01 -9.61 -14.85
N ASP A 89 -5.48 -8.75 -15.75
CA ASP A 89 -4.80 -7.50 -16.10
C ASP A 89 -4.57 -6.58 -14.90
N PHE A 90 -5.53 -6.51 -13.97
CA PHE A 90 -5.41 -5.71 -12.74
C PHE A 90 -4.29 -6.24 -11.85
N ILE A 91 -4.26 -7.56 -11.68
CA ILE A 91 -3.26 -8.24 -10.84
C ILE A 91 -1.88 -8.08 -11.46
N GLU A 92 -1.72 -8.40 -12.74
CA GLU A 92 -0.46 -8.26 -13.45
C GLU A 92 0.06 -6.83 -13.41
N TYR A 93 -0.82 -5.84 -13.68
CA TYR A 93 -0.45 -4.44 -13.61
C TYR A 93 0.13 -4.08 -12.24
N HIS A 94 -0.53 -4.49 -11.15
CA HIS A 94 -0.06 -4.15 -9.81
C HIS A 94 1.20 -4.91 -9.39
N LEU A 95 1.37 -6.17 -9.80
CA LEU A 95 2.61 -6.92 -9.60
C LEU A 95 3.79 -6.26 -10.32
N ARG A 96 3.62 -5.88 -11.60
CA ARG A 96 4.67 -5.18 -12.35
C ARG A 96 5.08 -3.90 -11.65
N GLN A 97 4.10 -3.11 -11.20
CA GLN A 97 4.35 -1.87 -10.46
C GLN A 97 5.08 -2.13 -9.15
N PHE A 98 4.70 -3.17 -8.41
CA PHE A 98 5.34 -3.56 -7.16
C PHE A 98 6.80 -3.96 -7.38
N PHE A 99 7.07 -4.89 -8.31
CA PHE A 99 8.44 -5.31 -8.61
C PHE A 99 9.28 -4.18 -9.22
N SER A 100 8.73 -3.33 -10.08
CA SER A 100 9.47 -2.19 -10.63
C SER A 100 9.93 -1.20 -9.56
N ARG A 101 9.20 -1.12 -8.44
CA ARG A 101 9.51 -0.20 -7.34
C ARG A 101 10.68 -0.69 -6.50
N PHE A 102 10.73 -1.98 -6.21
CA PHE A 102 11.70 -2.58 -5.28
C PHE A 102 12.83 -3.35 -5.97
N ASN A 103 12.69 -3.61 -7.28
CA ASN A 103 13.70 -4.24 -8.11
C ASN A 103 13.81 -3.55 -9.48
N PRO A 104 14.29 -2.29 -9.52
CA PRO A 104 14.38 -1.51 -10.76
C PRO A 104 15.38 -2.08 -11.78
N LYS A 105 16.33 -2.93 -11.35
CA LYS A 105 17.23 -3.64 -12.28
C LYS A 105 16.51 -4.74 -13.06
N SER A 106 15.34 -5.18 -12.59
CA SER A 106 14.50 -6.19 -13.22
C SER A 106 13.39 -5.59 -14.08
N ASN A 107 13.59 -4.37 -14.62
CA ASN A 107 12.59 -3.55 -15.35
C ASN A 107 11.83 -4.24 -16.51
N LYS A 108 12.12 -5.50 -16.84
CA LYS A 108 11.41 -6.29 -17.87
C LYS A 108 10.98 -7.69 -17.43
N SER A 109 11.38 -8.15 -16.23
CA SER A 109 11.10 -9.50 -15.77
C SER A 109 10.50 -9.47 -14.37
N MET A 110 9.33 -10.09 -14.20
CA MET A 110 8.76 -10.37 -12.87
C MET A 110 9.60 -11.41 -12.09
N ASN A 111 10.69 -11.91 -12.67
CA ASN A 111 11.43 -13.05 -12.14
C ASN A 111 12.36 -12.59 -11.02
N LEU A 112 11.78 -12.38 -9.85
CA LEU A 112 12.49 -12.52 -8.61
C LEU A 112 13.01 -13.96 -8.51
N ASN A 113 14.19 -14.15 -7.96
CA ASN A 113 14.75 -15.46 -7.68
C ASN A 113 15.40 -15.45 -6.29
N ARG A 114 15.74 -16.65 -5.80
CA ARG A 114 16.36 -16.85 -4.49
C ARG A 114 17.57 -15.94 -4.24
N PHE A 115 18.41 -15.68 -5.25
CA PHE A 115 19.60 -14.83 -5.11
C PHE A 115 19.27 -13.35 -4.98
N THR A 116 18.25 -12.89 -5.71
CA THR A 116 17.82 -11.48 -5.71
C THR A 116 16.84 -11.14 -4.60
N TYR A 117 16.21 -12.14 -3.99
CA TYR A 117 15.15 -11.96 -2.99
C TYR A 117 15.63 -11.16 -1.77
N LEU A 118 16.83 -11.44 -1.27
CA LEU A 118 17.38 -10.75 -0.09
C LEU A 118 17.55 -9.25 -0.34
N SER A 119 18.10 -8.86 -1.49
CA SER A 119 18.25 -7.45 -1.86
C SER A 119 16.89 -6.76 -2.05
N PHE A 120 15.95 -7.45 -2.70
CA PHE A 120 14.58 -6.98 -2.83
C PHE A 120 13.92 -6.73 -1.46
N ARG A 121 14.11 -7.66 -0.51
CA ARG A 121 13.54 -7.56 0.84
C ARG A 121 14.16 -6.42 1.66
N GLN A 122 15.46 -6.19 1.52
CA GLN A 122 16.13 -5.03 2.12
C GLN A 122 15.57 -3.71 1.60
N GLU A 123 15.33 -3.61 0.29
CA GLU A 123 14.71 -2.43 -0.31
C GLU A 123 13.28 -2.19 0.18
N LEU A 124 12.52 -3.27 0.36
CA LEU A 124 11.19 -3.23 0.93
C LEU A 124 11.23 -2.72 2.37
N PHE A 125 12.12 -3.24 3.22
CA PHE A 125 12.26 -2.76 4.60
C PHE A 125 12.64 -1.29 4.65
N ARG A 126 13.60 -0.86 3.84
CA ARG A 126 13.98 0.56 3.72
C ARG A 126 12.79 1.44 3.37
N TYR A 127 11.95 0.99 2.45
CA TYR A 127 10.73 1.71 2.10
C TYR A 127 9.74 1.79 3.27
N VAL A 128 9.52 0.71 3.99
CA VAL A 128 8.61 0.69 5.14
C VAL A 128 9.12 1.60 6.25
N ASP A 129 10.42 1.55 6.57
CA ASP A 129 11.04 2.43 7.55
C ASP A 129 10.89 3.91 7.15
N GLN A 130 11.09 4.22 5.86
CA GLN A 130 10.85 5.57 5.34
C GLN A 130 9.38 5.98 5.46
N GLN A 131 8.43 5.08 5.19
CA GLN A 131 7.00 5.38 5.37
C GLN A 131 6.66 5.67 6.84
N LYS A 132 7.21 4.87 7.76
CA LYS A 132 7.03 5.06 9.20
C LYS A 132 7.58 6.42 9.64
N HIS A 133 8.80 6.75 9.22
CA HIS A 133 9.42 8.04 9.53
C HIS A 133 8.61 9.21 8.96
N ASN A 134 8.15 9.11 7.71
CA ASN A 134 7.31 10.14 7.10
C ASN A 134 5.99 10.32 7.86
N MET A 135 5.38 9.23 8.34
CA MET A 135 4.14 9.26 9.11
C MET A 135 4.35 9.92 10.48
N GLU A 136 5.45 9.60 11.17
CA GLU A 136 5.83 10.23 12.44
C GLU A 136 6.10 11.74 12.26
N GLU A 137 6.82 12.12 11.21
CA GLU A 137 7.06 13.54 10.87
C GLU A 137 5.74 14.26 10.59
N GLU A 138 4.84 13.64 9.82
CA GLU A 138 3.52 14.19 9.53
C GLU A 138 2.68 14.36 10.80
N GLN A 139 2.66 13.37 11.70
CA GLN A 139 1.96 13.46 12.99
C GLN A 139 2.49 14.62 13.85
N GLU A 140 3.81 14.80 13.91
CA GLU A 140 4.41 15.90 14.65
C GLU A 140 4.09 17.27 14.03
N LEU A 141 4.06 17.38 12.70
CA LEU A 141 3.62 18.60 12.01
C LEU A 141 2.16 18.92 12.31
N HIS A 142 1.29 17.91 12.33
CA HIS A 142 -0.12 18.07 12.69
C HIS A 142 -0.30 18.54 14.14
N LYS A 143 0.40 17.89 15.08
CA LYS A 143 0.35 18.24 16.51
C LYS A 143 0.78 19.69 16.77
N HIS A 144 1.75 20.18 16.01
CA HIS A 144 2.26 21.55 16.11
C HIS A 144 1.55 22.55 15.18
N HIS A 145 0.45 22.15 14.52
CA HIS A 145 -0.30 23.00 13.58
C HIS A 145 0.57 23.60 12.45
N ARG A 146 1.59 22.85 12.01
CA ARG A 146 2.54 23.26 10.97
C ARG A 146 2.16 22.80 9.56
N VAL A 147 0.99 22.16 9.40
CA VAL A 147 0.47 21.73 8.10
C VAL A 147 -0.62 22.68 7.63
N ILE A 148 -0.42 23.28 6.46
CA ILE A 148 -1.45 24.05 5.77
C ILE A 148 -2.10 23.15 4.73
N HIS A 149 -3.39 22.88 4.92
CA HIS A 149 -4.17 22.09 3.98
C HIS A 149 -4.81 22.96 2.92
N LEU A 150 -4.48 22.71 1.66
CA LEU A 150 -5.14 23.33 0.52
C LEU A 150 -5.96 22.29 -0.21
N TYR A 151 -7.21 22.63 -0.53
CA TYR A 151 -8.14 21.73 -1.18
C TYR A 151 -8.50 22.28 -2.56
N TYR A 152 -8.53 21.42 -3.57
CA TYR A 152 -9.04 21.77 -4.88
C TYR A 152 -10.02 20.72 -5.40
N LEU A 153 -10.99 21.19 -6.19
CA LEU A 153 -11.89 20.32 -6.93
C LEU A 153 -11.20 19.90 -8.22
N PHE A 154 -11.07 18.60 -8.42
CA PHE A 154 -10.52 18.06 -9.65
C PHE A 154 -11.65 17.53 -10.52
N ASP A 155 -11.85 18.19 -11.66
CA ASP A 155 -12.90 17.86 -12.62
C ASP A 155 -12.31 17.23 -13.89
N TRP A 156 -11.26 17.84 -14.47
CA TRP A 156 -10.60 17.34 -15.68
C TRP A 156 -9.08 17.62 -15.72
N GLY A 157 -8.35 16.88 -16.58
CA GLY A 157 -6.92 17.05 -16.84
C GLY A 157 -6.01 16.01 -16.18
N SER A 158 -4.69 16.27 -16.14
CA SER A 158 -3.71 15.41 -15.46
C SER A 158 -3.50 15.87 -14.03
N ARG A 159 -4.01 15.08 -13.07
CA ARG A 159 -3.81 15.34 -11.63
C ARG A 159 -2.34 15.40 -11.26
N CYS A 160 -1.53 14.51 -11.83
CA CYS A 160 -0.10 14.45 -11.56
C CYS A 160 0.60 15.75 -11.99
N GLN A 161 0.31 16.24 -13.20
CA GLN A 161 0.90 17.48 -13.71
C GLN A 161 0.45 18.70 -12.93
N PHE A 162 -0.82 18.76 -12.53
CA PHE A 162 -1.31 19.85 -11.68
C PHE A 162 -0.60 19.85 -10.32
N ASN A 163 -0.55 18.71 -9.63
CA ASN A 163 0.13 18.60 -8.34
C ASN A 163 1.61 18.99 -8.46
N GLU A 164 2.30 18.56 -9.52
CA GLU A 164 3.69 18.91 -9.76
C GLU A 164 3.88 20.43 -9.95
N LYS A 165 3.08 21.06 -10.81
CA LYS A 165 3.13 22.51 -11.03
C LYS A 165 2.78 23.30 -9.77
N PHE A 166 1.78 22.84 -9.02
CA PHE A 166 1.40 23.44 -7.75
C PHE A 166 2.55 23.38 -6.75
N HIS A 167 3.16 22.21 -6.55
CA HIS A 167 4.28 22.05 -5.62
C HIS A 167 5.46 22.91 -6.05
N LYS A 168 5.80 22.94 -7.34
CA LYS A 168 6.87 23.80 -7.85
C LYS A 168 6.61 25.27 -7.54
N PHE A 169 5.43 25.77 -7.90
CA PHE A 169 5.04 27.16 -7.67
C PHE A 169 5.10 27.55 -6.18
N TRP A 170 4.59 26.68 -5.30
CA TRP A 170 4.62 26.95 -3.87
C TRP A 170 6.01 26.79 -3.27
N SER A 171 6.81 25.81 -3.67
CA SER A 171 8.22 25.72 -3.24
C SER A 171 8.97 27.01 -3.56
N ASP A 172 8.83 27.53 -4.78
CA ASP A 172 9.50 28.77 -5.21
C ASP A 172 9.11 29.98 -4.35
N ILE A 173 7.86 30.05 -3.86
CA ILE A 173 7.36 31.14 -3.02
C ILE A 173 7.73 30.95 -1.54
N LEU A 174 7.54 29.74 -1.02
CA LEU A 174 7.71 29.43 0.41
C LEU A 174 9.18 29.38 0.82
N GLU A 175 10.07 28.94 -0.06
CA GLU A 175 11.51 28.97 0.21
C GLU A 175 12.05 30.39 0.36
N GLN A 176 11.36 31.38 -0.21
CA GLN A 176 11.70 32.79 -0.11
C GLN A 176 11.08 33.47 1.12
N ASP A 177 10.08 32.88 1.78
CA ASP A 177 9.46 33.46 2.98
C ASP A 177 10.20 33.00 4.26
N PRO A 178 10.92 33.91 4.96
CA PRO A 178 11.66 33.56 6.16
C PRO A 178 10.75 33.07 7.30
N ARG A 179 9.48 33.50 7.37
CA ARG A 179 8.54 33.03 8.40
C ARG A 179 8.17 31.57 8.16
N PHE A 180 7.92 31.18 6.91
CA PHE A 180 7.63 29.79 6.57
C PHE A 180 8.76 28.84 6.97
N LYS A 181 10.00 29.26 6.71
CA LYS A 181 11.19 28.48 7.07
C LYS A 181 11.43 28.42 8.58
N VAL A 182 11.25 29.53 9.30
CA VAL A 182 11.41 29.60 10.77
C VAL A 182 10.38 28.72 11.49
N TYR A 183 9.13 28.74 11.04
CA TYR A 183 8.06 27.93 11.65
C TYR A 183 8.00 26.50 11.12
N GLY A 184 8.79 26.15 10.10
CA GLY A 184 8.84 24.81 9.52
C GLY A 184 7.48 24.38 8.94
N LEU A 185 6.76 25.30 8.31
CA LEU A 185 5.42 25.03 7.77
C LEU A 185 5.51 24.18 6.49
N LYS A 186 4.59 23.23 6.34
CA LYS A 186 4.44 22.42 5.12
C LYS A 186 3.06 22.60 4.51
N ILE A 187 3.00 22.69 3.19
CA ILE A 187 1.73 22.70 2.44
C ILE A 187 1.37 21.29 2.01
N LYS A 188 0.14 20.87 2.31
CA LYS A 188 -0.44 19.62 1.83
C LYS A 188 -1.60 19.93 0.89
N LEU A 189 -1.46 19.55 -0.37
CA LEU A 189 -2.51 19.66 -1.37
C LEU A 189 -3.40 18.40 -1.34
N ASN A 190 -4.68 18.60 -1.11
CA ASN A 190 -5.70 17.57 -1.08
C ASN A 190 -6.69 17.79 -2.23
N THR A 191 -7.06 16.70 -2.89
CA THR A 191 -8.08 16.74 -3.93
C THR A 191 -9.43 16.37 -3.33
N LYS A 192 -10.46 17.15 -3.65
CA LYS A 192 -11.86 16.74 -3.50
C LYS A 192 -12.36 16.35 -4.89
N HIS A 193 -12.99 15.19 -5.00
CA HIS A 193 -13.68 14.82 -6.23
C HIS A 193 -15.07 15.47 -6.19
N CYS A 194 -15.47 16.14 -7.27
CA CYS A 194 -16.89 16.40 -7.48
C CYS A 194 -17.56 15.04 -7.51
N PHE A 195 -18.46 14.79 -6.56
CA PHE A 195 -19.30 13.61 -6.55
C PHE A 195 -19.89 13.45 -7.95
N SER A 196 -19.69 12.29 -8.59
CA SER A 196 -20.43 12.01 -9.82
C SER A 196 -21.90 12.17 -9.50
N SER A 197 -22.67 12.79 -10.38
CA SER A 197 -24.12 12.97 -10.24
C SER A 197 -24.86 11.68 -9.84
N ASN A 198 -24.24 10.50 -10.03
CA ASN A 198 -24.73 9.21 -9.54
C ASN A 198 -24.91 9.13 -8.02
N THR A 199 -24.17 9.87 -7.18
CA THR A 199 -24.39 9.88 -5.72
C THR A 199 -25.67 10.65 -5.35
N LEU A 200 -26.05 11.65 -6.16
CA LEU A 200 -27.35 12.33 -6.04
C LEU A 200 -28.51 11.45 -6.56
N LEU A 201 -28.22 10.52 -7.49
CA LEU A 201 -29.19 9.55 -8.03
C LEU A 201 -29.28 8.26 -7.19
N ALA A 202 -28.32 8.01 -6.30
CA ALA A 202 -28.26 6.82 -5.44
C ALA A 202 -28.92 7.02 -4.07
N LEU A 203 -29.52 8.19 -3.80
CA LEU A 203 -30.46 8.30 -2.69
C LEU A 203 -31.70 7.46 -3.04
N PRO A 204 -32.04 6.41 -2.27
CA PRO A 204 -33.35 5.83 -2.40
C PRO A 204 -34.36 6.91 -2.03
N ASN A 205 -35.38 7.09 -2.87
CA ASN A 205 -36.56 7.87 -2.53
C ASN A 205 -37.13 7.37 -1.19
N THR A 206 -36.74 7.95 -0.08
CA THR A 206 -37.54 7.93 1.15
C THR A 206 -38.40 9.18 1.13
N HIS A 207 -39.48 9.10 0.35
CA HIS A 207 -40.69 9.84 0.65
C HIS A 207 -41.48 9.05 1.70
N ILE A 208 -41.57 9.61 2.90
CA ILE A 208 -42.78 9.94 3.71
C ILE A 208 -42.28 10.32 5.10
#